data_AF-A0A2H6NIR3-F1
#
_entry.id   AF-A0A2H6NIR3-F1
#
_cell.length_a   1.000
_cell.length_b   1.000
_cell.length_c   1.000
_cell.angle_alpha   90.00
_cell.angle_beta   90.00
_cell.angle_gamma   90.00
#
_symmetry.space_group_name_H-M   'P 1'
#
loop_
_entity.id
_entity.type
_entity.pdbx_description
1 polymer ?
#
loop_
_entity_poly.entity_id
_entity_poly.type
_entity_poly.pdbx_seq_one_letter_code
_entity_poly.pdbx_strand_id
1 'polypeptide(L)'
;SIAPQPLNLVQFGNMIQCTIPGSNPLRDYADYGCYCGRGGSGTPVDDLDRCCQVHDNCYGEAETVHNCSPYWTPYSYTCSEGKLTCTDNNYVCGTFVCNCDR
;
A
#
# COMPACT_ATOMS: atom_id res chain seq x y z
N SER A 1 13.78 23.13 -5.72
CA SER A 1 13.99 21.72 -5.33
C SER A 1 12.80 21.30 -4.51
N ILE A 2 11.89 20.50 -5.07
CA ILE A 2 10.74 20.02 -4.32
C ILE A 2 11.14 18.66 -3.77
N ALA A 3 11.34 18.57 -2.45
CA ALA A 3 11.36 17.29 -1.77
C ALA A 3 10.05 17.16 -0.98
N PRO A 4 9.08 16.35 -1.45
CA PRO A 4 7.92 15.98 -0.64
C PRO A 4 7.56 14.49 -0.79
N GLN A 5 7.07 13.73 0.19
CA GLN A 5 6.92 13.84 1.65
C GLN A 5 6.93 12.39 2.20
N PRO A 6 7.28 12.14 3.47
CA PRO A 6 7.06 10.84 4.08
C PRO A 6 5.57 10.70 4.47
N LEU A 7 4.77 10.01 3.64
CA LEU A 7 3.33 9.82 3.89
C LEU A 7 2.87 8.46 3.33
N ASN A 8 3.23 7.37 4.00
CA ASN A 8 2.82 5.97 3.77
C ASN A 8 1.53 5.72 2.92
N LEU A 9 0.34 6.23 3.26
CA LEU A 9 -0.91 5.99 2.52
C LEU A 9 -1.00 6.86 1.27
N VAL A 10 -0.36 8.03 1.28
CA VAL A 10 -0.17 8.84 0.07
C VAL A 10 0.79 8.13 -0.88
N GLN A 11 1.84 7.49 -0.37
CA GLN A 11 2.75 6.69 -1.18
C GLN A 11 2.03 5.48 -1.79
N PHE A 12 1.18 4.78 -1.03
CA PHE A 12 0.32 3.73 -1.57
C PHE A 12 -0.62 4.26 -2.66
N GLY A 13 -1.29 5.39 -2.42
CA GLY A 13 -2.12 6.05 -3.45
C GLY A 13 -1.34 6.38 -4.72
N ASN A 14 -0.09 6.83 -4.59
CA ASN A 14 0.79 7.10 -5.73
C ASN A 14 1.21 5.80 -6.45
N MET A 15 1.40 4.69 -5.74
CA MET A 15 1.67 3.37 -6.33
C MET A 15 0.49 2.86 -7.15
N ILE A 16 -0.73 3.03 -6.65
CA ILE A 16 -1.96 2.73 -7.41
C ILE A 16 -2.03 3.60 -8.67
N GLN A 17 -1.76 4.91 -8.57
CA GLN A 17 -1.76 5.79 -9.75
C GLN A 17 -0.67 5.45 -10.77
N CYS A 18 0.48 4.95 -10.31
CA CYS A 18 1.55 4.47 -11.18
C CYS A 18 1.09 3.28 -12.03
N THR A 19 0.44 2.29 -11.41
CA THR A 19 0.05 1.02 -12.04
C THR A 19 -1.29 1.11 -12.77
N ILE A 20 -2.18 1.99 -12.31
CA ILE A 20 -3.51 2.24 -12.87
C ILE A 20 -3.66 3.75 -13.15
N PRO A 21 -3.07 4.25 -14.26
CA PRO A 21 -3.16 5.66 -14.61
C PRO A 21 -4.61 6.12 -14.78
N GLY A 22 -4.94 7.28 -14.21
CA GLY A 22 -6.28 7.87 -14.30
C GLY A 22 -7.26 7.42 -13.22
N SER A 23 -6.88 6.45 -12.38
CA SER A 23 -7.65 6.11 -11.17
C SER A 23 -7.62 7.25 -10.14
N ASN A 24 -8.63 7.30 -9.29
CA ASN A 24 -8.68 8.11 -8.09
C ASN A 24 -8.64 7.18 -6.86
N PRO A 25 -7.47 6.95 -6.24
CA PRO A 25 -7.34 5.87 -5.26
C PRO A 25 -8.30 5.96 -4.07
N LEU A 26 -8.55 7.19 -3.58
CA LEU A 26 -9.46 7.42 -2.47
C LEU A 26 -10.92 7.17 -2.84
N ARG A 27 -11.32 7.43 -4.09
CA ARG A 27 -12.71 7.23 -4.52
C ARG A 27 -12.97 5.82 -5.01
N ASP A 28 -11.99 5.22 -5.67
CA ASP A 28 -12.17 3.97 -6.39
C ASP A 28 -11.88 2.75 -5.52
N TYR A 29 -11.04 2.90 -4.47
CA TYR A 29 -10.58 1.75 -3.66
C TYR A 29 -10.75 1.91 -2.14
N ALA A 30 -10.93 3.11 -1.58
CA ALA A 30 -10.90 3.27 -0.12
C ALA A 30 -12.21 2.90 0.62
N ASP A 31 -13.27 2.54 -0.11
CA ASP A 31 -14.57 2.10 0.42
C ASP A 31 -15.23 1.10 -0.55
N TYR A 32 -14.50 0.04 -0.88
CA TYR A 32 -14.93 -0.98 -1.84
C TYR A 32 -14.97 -2.38 -1.21
N GLY A 33 -16.01 -3.15 -1.54
CA GLY A 33 -16.12 -4.54 -1.11
C GLY A 33 -16.21 -4.71 0.41
N CYS A 34 -15.56 -5.76 0.91
CA CYS A 34 -15.52 -6.09 2.33
C CYS A 34 -14.21 -5.70 3.02
N TYR A 35 -13.12 -5.49 2.26
CA TYR A 35 -11.77 -5.29 2.76
C TYR A 35 -11.09 -4.01 2.26
N CYS A 36 -11.46 -3.46 1.09
CA CYS A 36 -10.82 -2.24 0.61
C CYS A 36 -11.31 -1.01 1.38
N GLY A 37 -10.60 -0.62 2.43
CA GLY A 37 -10.94 0.53 3.26
C GLY A 37 -10.55 0.35 4.72
N ARG A 38 -11.36 0.90 5.64
CA ARG A 38 -11.08 0.79 7.07
C ARG A 38 -11.59 -0.53 7.65
N GLY A 39 -10.65 -1.40 8.00
CA GLY A 39 -10.94 -2.73 8.54
C GLY A 39 -11.33 -3.72 7.43
N GLY A 40 -11.76 -4.91 7.80
CA GLY A 40 -12.19 -5.89 6.81
C GLY A 40 -12.64 -7.19 7.46
N SER A 41 -13.70 -7.80 6.94
CA SER A 41 -14.20 -9.09 7.45
C SER A 41 -15.13 -9.78 6.46
N GLY A 42 -15.27 -11.09 6.60
CA GLY A 42 -16.15 -11.88 5.74
C GLY A 42 -15.43 -12.51 4.56
N THR A 43 -16.15 -12.68 3.45
CA THR A 43 -15.62 -13.29 2.22
C THR A 43 -15.45 -12.20 1.16
N PRO A 44 -14.26 -12.09 0.52
CA PRO A 44 -14.06 -11.11 -0.55
C PRO A 44 -15.10 -11.24 -1.66
N VAL A 45 -15.64 -10.10 -2.11
CA VAL A 45 -16.73 -10.09 -3.12
C VAL A 45 -16.22 -10.32 -4.54
N ASP A 46 -14.95 -10.01 -4.80
CA ASP A 46 -14.26 -10.24 -6.07
C ASP A 46 -12.73 -10.27 -5.89
N ASP A 47 -11.98 -10.27 -7.00
CA ASP A 47 -10.53 -10.31 -7.01
C ASP A 47 -9.89 -9.01 -6.50
N LEU A 48 -10.52 -7.85 -6.69
CA LEU A 48 -10.02 -6.58 -6.16
C LEU A 48 -10.13 -6.57 -4.63
N ASP A 49 -11.28 -6.98 -4.11
CA ASP A 49 -11.50 -7.10 -2.66
C ASP A 49 -10.57 -8.14 -2.02
N ARG A 50 -10.21 -9.18 -2.76
CA ARG A 50 -9.19 -10.15 -2.33
C ARG A 50 -7.79 -9.54 -2.27
N CYS A 51 -7.43 -8.66 -3.20
CA CYS A 51 -6.17 -7.93 -3.11
C CYS A 51 -6.11 -7.10 -1.82
N CYS A 52 -7.20 -6.43 -1.45
CA CYS A 52 -7.29 -5.66 -0.21
C CYS A 52 -7.21 -6.55 1.04
N GLN A 53 -7.83 -7.73 1.02
CA GLN A 53 -7.66 -8.72 2.11
C GLN A 53 -6.19 -9.14 2.27
N VAL A 54 -5.49 -9.40 1.18
CA VAL A 54 -4.06 -9.76 1.22
C VAL A 54 -3.22 -8.59 1.72
N HIS A 55 -3.54 -7.37 1.31
CA HIS A 55 -2.89 -6.14 1.76
C HIS A 55 -3.08 -5.92 3.27
N ASP A 56 -4.30 -6.05 3.77
CA ASP A 56 -4.63 -5.97 5.21
C ASP A 56 -3.83 -6.98 6.03
N ASN A 57 -3.72 -8.23 5.55
CA ASN A 57 -2.93 -9.26 6.21
C ASN A 57 -1.43 -8.90 6.22
N CYS A 58 -0.92 -8.32 5.14
CA CYS A 58 0.47 -7.85 5.06
C CYS A 58 0.72 -6.71 6.06
N TYR A 59 -0.20 -5.75 6.18
CA TYR A 59 -0.12 -4.69 7.20
C TYR A 59 -0.19 -5.26 8.61
N GLY A 60 -1.05 -6.26 8.86
CA GLY A 60 -1.11 -6.97 10.14
C GLY A 60 0.20 -7.67 10.50
N GLU A 61 0.88 -8.28 9.52
CA GLU A 61 2.21 -8.86 9.71
C GLU A 61 3.26 -7.79 9.99
N ALA A 62 3.22 -6.66 9.28
CA ALA A 62 4.10 -5.52 9.52
C ALA A 62 3.99 -5.03 10.98
N GLU A 63 2.78 -4.92 11.51
CA GLU A 63 2.51 -4.50 12.89
C GLU A 63 2.94 -5.57 13.91
N THR A 64 2.56 -6.83 13.69
CA THR A 64 2.68 -7.88 14.72
C THR A 64 4.03 -8.59 14.72
N VAL A 65 4.65 -8.78 13.56
CA VAL A 65 5.93 -9.50 13.41
C VAL A 65 7.11 -8.55 13.39
N HIS A 66 6.97 -7.43 12.66
CA HIS A 66 8.06 -6.49 12.46
C HIS A 66 7.99 -5.23 13.34
N ASN A 67 6.91 -5.08 14.12
CA ASN A 67 6.65 -3.92 14.98
C ASN A 67 6.77 -2.58 14.21
N CYS A 68 6.27 -2.59 12.98
CA CYS A 68 6.21 -1.45 12.09
C CYS A 68 4.85 -0.75 12.21
N SER A 69 4.81 0.52 11.81
CA SER A 69 3.56 1.28 11.74
C SER A 69 3.21 1.49 10.28
N PRO A 70 2.55 0.55 9.58
CA PRO A 70 2.43 0.57 8.12
C PRO A 70 1.68 1.82 7.62
N TYR A 71 0.69 2.30 8.39
CA TYR A 71 0.00 3.57 8.17
C TYR A 71 0.83 4.83 8.49
N TRP A 72 2.11 4.72 8.83
CA TRP A 72 3.00 5.84 9.14
C TRP A 72 4.42 5.69 8.56
N THR A 73 4.85 4.45 8.28
CA THR A 73 6.18 4.10 7.81
C THR A 73 6.45 4.64 6.41
N PRO A 74 7.36 5.61 6.26
CA PRO A 74 7.80 6.03 4.94
C PRO A 74 8.73 5.00 4.34
N TYR A 75 8.71 4.90 3.01
CA TYR A 75 9.59 4.01 2.27
C TYR A 75 10.05 4.61 0.94
N SER A 76 11.08 4.02 0.34
CA SER A 76 11.62 4.43 -0.97
C SER A 76 11.25 3.42 -2.05
N TYR A 77 10.79 3.93 -3.19
CA TYR A 77 10.45 3.13 -4.36
C TYR A 77 10.66 3.93 -5.64
N THR A 78 10.71 3.22 -6.77
CA THR A 78 10.63 3.81 -8.10
C THR A 78 9.39 3.33 -8.83
N CYS A 79 8.85 4.20 -9.70
CA CYS A 79 7.84 3.88 -10.68
C CYS A 79 8.41 4.19 -12.06
N SER A 80 8.47 3.21 -12.95
CA SER A 80 8.92 3.41 -14.33
C SER A 80 8.01 2.61 -15.25
N GLU A 81 7.29 3.30 -16.14
CA GLU A 81 6.36 2.68 -17.09
C GLU A 81 5.33 1.74 -16.41
N GLY A 82 4.76 2.18 -15.28
CA GLY A 82 3.79 1.40 -14.51
C GLY A 82 4.40 0.25 -13.69
N LYS A 83 5.73 0.10 -13.70
CA LYS A 83 6.44 -0.90 -12.91
C LYS A 83 7.00 -0.31 -11.63
N LEU A 84 6.60 -0.87 -10.51
CA LEU A 84 7.07 -0.50 -9.18
C LEU A 84 8.27 -1.34 -8.74
N THR A 85 9.24 -0.70 -8.10
CA THR A 85 10.39 -1.35 -7.45
C THR A 85 10.67 -0.70 -6.10
N CYS A 86 10.61 -1.47 -5.02
CA CYS A 86 11.04 -1.02 -3.69
C CYS A 86 12.56 -0.92 -3.64
N THR A 87 13.08 0.19 -3.12
CA THR A 87 14.52 0.49 -3.10
C THR A 87 15.08 0.69 -1.69
N ASP A 88 14.26 0.51 -0.65
CA ASP A 88 14.75 0.49 0.72
C ASP A 88 15.51 -0.80 1.00
N ASN A 89 16.78 -0.66 1.36
CA ASN A 89 17.67 -1.81 1.56
C ASN A 89 18.15 -1.92 3.01
N ASN A 90 17.94 -0.88 3.83
CA ASN A 90 18.54 -0.77 5.17
C ASN A 90 17.52 -0.52 6.30
N TYR A 91 16.23 -0.40 5.97
CA TYR A 91 15.17 -0.15 6.94
C TYR A 91 14.05 -1.17 6.76
N VAL A 92 14.00 -2.15 7.68
CA VAL A 92 13.09 -3.32 7.59
C VAL A 92 11.64 -2.91 7.38
N CYS A 93 11.14 -1.93 8.13
CA CYS A 93 9.76 -1.49 7.97
C CYS A 93 9.52 -0.82 6.61
N GLY A 94 10.46 0.01 6.13
CA GLY A 94 10.33 0.63 4.82
C GLY A 94 10.28 -0.42 3.71
N THR A 95 11.21 -1.38 3.74
CA THR A 95 11.25 -2.49 2.80
C THR A 95 9.97 -3.33 2.86
N PHE A 96 9.51 -3.71 4.05
CA PHE A 96 8.35 -4.59 4.20
C PHE A 96 7.05 -3.92 3.77
N VAL A 97 6.78 -2.71 4.28
CA VAL A 97 5.55 -1.95 3.96
C VAL A 97 5.51 -1.59 2.47
N CYS A 98 6.64 -1.20 1.87
CA CYS A 98 6.71 -0.97 0.43
C CYS A 98 6.31 -2.20 -0.40
N ASN A 99 6.69 -3.40 0.05
CA ASN A 99 6.32 -4.64 -0.65
C ASN A 99 4.87 -5.07 -0.38
N CYS A 100 4.24 -4.60 0.71
CA CYS A 100 2.79 -4.74 0.87
C CYS A 100 2.05 -3.87 -0.16
N ASP A 101 2.51 -2.63 -0.38
CA ASP A 101 1.84 -1.64 -1.24
C ASP A 101 2.05 -1.86 -2.75
N ARG A 102 3.03 -2.69 -3.13
CA ARG A 102 3.48 -2.93 -4.51
C ARG A 102 2.79 -4.11 -5.19
#